data_AF-A0A2E5HPT5-F1
#
_entry.id   AF-A0A2E5HPT5-F1
#
_cell.length_a   1.000
_cell.length_b   1.000
_cell.length_c   1.000
_cell.angle_alpha   90.00
_cell.angle_beta   90.00
_cell.angle_gamma   90.00
#
_symmetry.space_group_name_H-M   'P 1'
#
loop_
_entity.id
_entity.type
_entity.pdbx_description
1 polymer ?
#
loop_
_entity_poly.entity_id
_entity_poly.type
_entity_poly.pdbx_seq_one_letter_code
_entity_poly.pdbx_strand_id
1 'polypeptide(L)'
;MAEDHTMSDLRALLELSAEEEERARVTWVEAARRCDQLQEEVAALDEEVAQHDAALDAFLHRLDRERAGSFTVRDIRHHLQSRDSLQHTLDASQTARDEARLRLRKVRAEARRLEETYNQTRAALEALQEELKAQEERQRRRRQRAREDELNDLLTHARLRRDD
;
A
#
# COMPACT_ATOMS: atom_id res chain seq x y z
N MET A 1 -1.07 25.82 35.28
CA MET A 1 -0.33 24.59 35.62
C MET A 1 -0.93 23.37 34.93
N ALA A 2 -2.15 22.90 35.26
CA ALA A 2 -2.70 21.68 34.64
C ALA A 2 -2.94 21.76 33.11
N GLU A 3 -3.31 22.92 32.57
CA GLU A 3 -3.65 23.06 31.13
C GLU A 3 -2.42 23.14 30.20
N ASP A 4 -1.29 23.66 30.68
CA ASP A 4 -0.04 23.67 29.90
C ASP A 4 0.50 22.23 29.74
N HIS A 5 0.31 21.38 30.74
CA HIS A 5 0.62 19.96 30.64
C HIS A 5 -0.25 19.27 29.58
N THR A 6 -1.57 19.53 29.54
CA THR A 6 -2.45 18.94 28.52
C THR A 6 -2.10 19.33 27.08
N MET A 7 -1.63 20.56 26.86
CA MET A 7 -1.18 21.01 25.54
C MET A 7 0.17 20.42 25.15
N SER A 8 1.07 20.27 26.12
CA SER A 8 2.35 19.59 25.93
C SER A 8 2.15 18.12 25.56
N ASP A 9 1.22 17.45 26.25
CA ASP A 9 0.91 16.04 26.02
C ASP A 9 0.28 15.82 24.62
N LEU A 10 -0.65 16.71 24.21
CA LEU A 10 -1.24 16.65 22.86
C LEU A 10 -0.19 16.84 21.75
N ARG A 11 0.79 17.73 21.95
CA ARG A 11 1.86 17.94 20.98
C ARG A 11 2.79 16.73 20.89
N ALA A 12 3.13 16.11 22.02
CA ALA A 12 3.91 14.88 22.05
C ALA A 12 3.18 13.71 21.36
N LEU A 13 1.87 13.58 21.57
CA LEU A 13 1.04 12.59 20.87
C LEU A 13 0.97 12.85 19.37
N LEU A 14 0.94 14.11 18.94
CA LEU A 14 0.92 14.49 17.54
C LEU A 14 2.24 14.17 16.83
N GLU A 15 3.37 14.42 17.49
CA GLU A 15 4.70 14.02 17.00
C GLU A 15 4.80 12.50 16.85
N LEU A 16 4.40 11.74 17.88
CA LEU A 16 4.39 10.28 17.83
C LEU A 16 3.47 9.77 16.70
N SER A 17 2.26 10.31 16.59
CA SER A 17 1.31 9.92 15.56
C SER A 17 1.79 10.26 14.14
N ALA A 18 2.54 11.35 13.97
CA ALA A 18 3.16 11.70 12.70
C ALA A 18 4.28 10.72 12.32
N GLU A 19 5.09 10.27 13.28
CA GLU A 19 6.08 9.21 13.03
C GLU A 19 5.43 7.89 12.65
N GLU A 20 4.32 7.52 13.31
CA GLU A 20 3.57 6.30 13.00
C GLU A 20 2.92 6.36 11.61
N GLU A 21 2.36 7.51 11.22
CA GLU A 21 1.81 7.73 9.88
C GLU A 21 2.88 7.57 8.80
N GLU A 22 4.05 8.18 8.97
CA GLU A 22 5.13 8.08 7.98
C GLU A 22 5.68 6.65 7.89
N ARG A 23 5.79 5.92 9.02
CA ARG A 23 6.16 4.50 9.01
C ARG A 23 5.11 3.65 8.27
N ALA A 24 3.83 3.89 8.52
CA ALA A 24 2.74 3.19 7.83
C ALA A 24 2.74 3.51 6.33
N ARG A 25 3.06 4.75 5.96
CA ARG A 25 3.17 5.20 4.57
C ARG A 25 4.30 4.48 3.84
N VAL A 26 5.50 4.48 4.41
CA VAL A 26 6.68 3.85 3.80
C VAL A 26 6.42 2.36 3.58
N THR A 27 5.90 1.66 4.59
CA THR A 27 5.62 0.22 4.49
C THR A 27 4.55 -0.09 3.44
N TRP A 28 3.49 0.72 3.35
CA TRP A 28 2.49 0.60 2.29
C TRP A 28 3.09 0.84 0.88
N VAL A 29 3.90 1.88 0.71
CA VAL A 29 4.55 2.20 -0.58
C VAL A 29 5.49 1.08 -1.02
N GLU A 30 6.27 0.50 -0.10
CA GLU A 30 7.13 -0.65 -0.39
C GLU A 30 6.33 -1.87 -0.84
N ALA A 31 5.21 -2.17 -0.17
CA ALA A 31 4.32 -3.27 -0.55
C ALA A 31 3.65 -3.02 -1.92
N ALA A 32 3.26 -1.78 -2.22
CA ALA A 32 2.73 -1.39 -3.52
C ALA A 32 3.77 -1.59 -4.63
N ARG A 33 5.01 -1.13 -4.42
CA ARG A 33 6.12 -1.34 -5.37
C ARG A 33 6.39 -2.83 -5.61
N ARG A 34 6.30 -3.65 -4.56
CA ARG A 34 6.45 -5.11 -4.69
C ARG A 34 5.31 -5.74 -5.50
N CYS A 35 4.10 -5.19 -5.42
CA CYS A 35 3.00 -5.61 -6.29
C CYS A 35 3.31 -5.35 -7.76
N ASP A 36 3.87 -4.18 -8.09
CA ASP A 36 4.22 -3.82 -9.46
C ASP A 36 5.30 -4.76 -10.02
N GLN A 37 6.35 -5.02 -9.24
CA GLN A 37 7.42 -5.96 -9.62
C GLN A 37 6.89 -7.38 -9.88
N LEU A 38 6.03 -7.88 -8.99
CA LEU A 38 5.41 -9.21 -9.17
C LEU A 38 4.44 -9.23 -10.35
N GLN A 39 3.81 -8.11 -10.68
CA GLN A 39 2.93 -8.01 -11.83
C GLN A 39 3.72 -8.07 -13.14
N GLU A 40 4.90 -7.44 -13.19
CA GLU A 40 5.85 -7.57 -14.31
C GLU A 40 6.37 -9.01 -14.43
N GLU A 41 6.74 -9.66 -13.32
CA GLU A 41 7.17 -11.08 -13.30
C GLU A 41 6.06 -12.00 -13.85
N VAL A 42 4.82 -11.80 -13.41
CA VAL A 42 3.67 -12.57 -13.92
C VAL A 42 3.46 -12.33 -15.42
N ALA A 43 3.59 -11.10 -15.90
CA ALA A 43 3.45 -10.80 -17.31
C ALA A 43 4.54 -11.47 -18.17
N ALA A 44 5.79 -11.48 -17.69
CA ALA A 44 6.88 -12.17 -18.36
C ALA A 44 6.65 -13.69 -18.41
N LEU A 45 6.18 -14.30 -17.32
CA LEU A 45 5.84 -15.72 -17.28
C LEU A 45 4.61 -16.06 -18.14
N ASP A 46 3.63 -15.16 -18.22
CA ASP A 46 2.50 -15.30 -19.13
C ASP A 46 2.95 -15.33 -20.60
N GLU A 47 3.92 -14.49 -20.97
CA GLU A 47 4.53 -14.50 -22.29
C GLU A 47 5.35 -15.78 -22.54
N GLU A 48 6.16 -16.22 -21.57
CA GLU A 48 6.94 -17.46 -21.66
C GLU A 48 6.04 -18.68 -21.88
N VAL A 49 4.94 -18.79 -21.12
CA VAL A 49 3.95 -19.85 -21.30
C VAL A 49 3.34 -19.81 -22.70
N ALA A 50 2.98 -18.63 -23.20
CA ALA A 50 2.43 -18.48 -24.55
C ALA A 50 3.44 -18.89 -25.64
N GLN A 51 4.72 -18.61 -25.45
CA GLN A 51 5.78 -19.02 -26.38
C GLN A 51 6.00 -20.54 -26.37
N HIS A 52 6.02 -21.18 -25.21
CA HIS A 52 6.17 -22.63 -25.11
C HIS A 52 4.94 -23.37 -25.66
N ASP A 53 3.74 -22.85 -25.42
CA ASP A 53 2.49 -23.38 -25.98
C ASP A 53 2.50 -23.31 -27.51
N ALA A 54 2.85 -22.14 -28.07
CA ALA A 54 2.99 -21.96 -29.52
C ALA A 54 4.07 -22.85 -30.14
N ALA A 55 5.18 -23.09 -29.43
CA ALA A 55 6.24 -24.00 -29.89
C ALA A 55 5.76 -25.47 -29.93
N LEU A 56 4.99 -25.90 -28.93
CA LEU A 56 4.38 -27.22 -28.90
C LEU A 56 3.38 -27.38 -30.05
N ASP A 57 2.50 -26.41 -30.27
CA ASP A 57 1.54 -26.42 -31.37
C ASP A 57 2.23 -26.43 -32.74
N ALA A 58 3.27 -25.62 -32.92
CA ALA A 58 4.05 -25.60 -34.16
C ALA A 58 4.75 -26.95 -34.42
N PHE A 59 5.23 -27.61 -33.37
CA PHE A 59 5.80 -28.95 -33.45
C PHE A 59 4.73 -29.97 -33.88
N LEU A 60 3.56 -29.98 -33.25
CA LEU A 60 2.45 -30.87 -33.60
C LEU A 60 1.98 -30.68 -35.03
N HIS A 61 1.78 -29.43 -35.47
CA HIS A 61 1.43 -29.10 -36.84
C HIS A 61 2.49 -29.53 -37.87
N ARG A 62 3.77 -29.45 -37.51
CA ARG A 62 4.85 -29.96 -38.37
C ARG A 62 4.76 -31.47 -38.51
N LEU A 63 4.56 -32.20 -37.41
CA LEU A 63 4.40 -33.65 -37.43
C LEU A 63 3.24 -34.10 -38.30
N ASP A 64 2.09 -33.41 -38.23
CA ASP A 64 0.93 -33.72 -39.06
C ASP A 64 1.22 -33.56 -40.56
N ARG A 65 2.06 -32.59 -40.95
CA ARG A 65 2.50 -32.42 -42.34
C ARG A 65 3.51 -33.47 -42.77
N GLU A 66 4.46 -33.80 -41.90
CA GLU A 66 5.51 -34.79 -42.15
C GLU A 66 4.97 -36.23 -42.20
N ARG A 67 3.82 -36.49 -41.57
CA ARG A 67 3.10 -37.77 -41.59
C ARG A 67 2.73 -38.27 -42.99
N ALA A 68 2.80 -37.41 -44.01
CA ALA A 68 2.67 -37.78 -45.41
C ALA A 68 3.86 -38.59 -45.95
N GLY A 69 4.99 -38.64 -45.24
CA GLY A 69 6.12 -39.55 -45.47
C GLY A 69 6.12 -40.71 -44.46
N SER A 70 6.59 -41.90 -44.87
CA SER A 70 6.62 -43.07 -44.00
C SER A 70 7.64 -42.90 -42.86
N PHE A 71 7.18 -42.51 -41.67
CA PHE A 71 8.03 -42.47 -40.48
C PHE A 71 8.54 -43.87 -40.10
N THR A 72 9.82 -43.95 -39.74
CA THR A 72 10.37 -45.15 -39.11
C THR A 72 10.04 -45.17 -37.61
N VAL A 73 10.18 -46.33 -36.96
CA VAL A 73 10.04 -46.45 -35.50
C VAL A 73 11.01 -45.54 -34.75
N ARG A 74 12.21 -45.28 -35.31
CA ARG A 74 13.20 -44.36 -34.74
C ARG A 74 12.68 -42.92 -34.75
N ASP A 75 12.07 -42.50 -35.85
CA ASP A 75 11.52 -41.15 -36.01
C ASP A 75 10.37 -40.92 -35.02
N ILE A 76 9.44 -41.89 -34.93
CA ILE A 76 8.33 -41.84 -33.96
C ILE A 76 8.86 -41.67 -32.52
N ARG A 77 9.89 -42.45 -32.13
CA ARG A 77 10.49 -42.34 -30.80
C ARG A 77 11.10 -40.96 -30.56
N HIS A 78 11.84 -40.44 -31.54
CA HIS A 78 12.46 -39.12 -31.43
C HIS A 78 11.41 -38.01 -31.32
N HIS A 79 10.33 -38.09 -32.09
CA HIS A 79 9.23 -37.14 -32.03
C HIS A 79 8.49 -37.18 -30.69
N LEU A 80 8.24 -38.38 -30.13
CA LEU A 80 7.66 -38.51 -28.80
C LEU A 80 8.55 -37.90 -27.72
N GLN A 81 9.86 -38.16 -27.77
CA GLN A 81 10.82 -37.56 -26.84
C GLN A 81 10.85 -36.03 -26.95
N SER A 82 10.80 -35.50 -28.18
CA SER A 82 10.75 -34.05 -28.42
C SER A 82 9.45 -33.44 -27.88
N ARG A 83 8.30 -34.10 -28.11
CA ARG A 83 7.00 -33.69 -27.56
C ARG A 83 7.02 -33.65 -26.04
N ASP A 84 7.50 -34.73 -25.41
CA ASP A 84 7.54 -34.84 -23.96
C ASP A 84 8.46 -33.79 -23.33
N SER A 85 9.58 -33.46 -23.99
CA SER A 85 10.45 -32.37 -23.56
C SER A 85 9.78 -30.99 -23.66
N LEU A 86 9.05 -30.72 -24.74
CA LEU A 86 8.32 -29.47 -24.92
C LEU A 86 7.18 -29.34 -23.90
N GLN A 87 6.40 -30.43 -23.72
CA GLN A 87 5.33 -30.49 -22.74
C GLN A 87 5.87 -30.27 -21.32
N HIS A 88 6.96 -30.93 -20.96
CA HIS A 88 7.57 -30.76 -19.63
C HIS A 88 8.00 -29.31 -19.38
N THR A 89 8.54 -28.64 -20.40
CA THR A 89 8.94 -27.23 -20.31
C THR A 89 7.71 -26.33 -20.13
N LEU A 90 6.65 -26.58 -20.90
CA LEU A 90 5.38 -25.86 -20.76
C LEU A 90 4.77 -26.03 -19.37
N ASP A 91 4.72 -27.26 -18.86
CA ASP A 91 4.18 -27.57 -17.52
C ASP A 91 4.98 -26.85 -16.42
N ALA A 92 6.31 -26.79 -16.57
CA ALA A 92 7.19 -26.08 -15.64
C ALA A 92 6.93 -24.57 -15.65
N SER A 93 6.83 -23.95 -16.83
CA SER A 93 6.52 -22.51 -16.96
C SER A 93 5.11 -22.19 -16.44
N GLN A 94 4.12 -23.07 -16.67
CA GLN A 94 2.77 -22.92 -16.12
C GLN A 94 2.77 -22.95 -14.58
N THR A 95 3.53 -23.87 -14.00
CA THR A 95 3.68 -23.97 -12.53
C THR A 95 4.33 -22.69 -11.98
N ALA A 96 5.41 -22.21 -12.60
CA ALA A 96 6.08 -20.97 -12.20
C ALA A 96 5.14 -19.76 -12.28
N ARG A 97 4.37 -19.63 -13.36
CA ARG A 97 3.34 -18.60 -13.54
C ARG A 97 2.29 -18.64 -12.43
N ASP A 98 1.78 -19.83 -12.12
CA ASP A 98 0.71 -19.99 -11.13
C ASP A 98 1.21 -19.69 -9.71
N GLU A 99 2.45 -20.07 -9.39
CA GLU A 99 3.13 -19.66 -8.16
C GLU A 99 3.32 -18.13 -8.07
N ALA A 100 3.80 -17.50 -9.14
CA ALA A 100 3.98 -16.04 -9.19
C ALA A 100 2.63 -15.31 -9.01
N ARG A 101 1.56 -15.79 -9.65
CA ARG A 101 0.19 -15.27 -9.47
C ARG A 101 -0.29 -15.42 -8.02
N LEU A 102 0.01 -16.54 -7.36
CA LEU A 102 -0.31 -16.73 -5.94
C LEU A 102 0.48 -15.75 -5.06
N ARG A 103 1.77 -15.55 -5.32
CA ARG A 103 2.61 -14.56 -4.61
C ARG A 103 2.03 -13.16 -4.79
N LEU A 104 1.70 -12.75 -6.02
CA LEU A 104 1.08 -11.47 -6.31
C LEU A 104 -0.24 -11.27 -5.56
N ARG A 105 -1.11 -12.29 -5.52
CA ARG A 105 -2.37 -12.23 -4.76
C ARG A 105 -2.14 -11.99 -3.27
N LYS A 106 -1.15 -12.67 -2.67
CA LYS A 106 -0.80 -12.50 -1.25
C LYS A 106 -0.27 -11.09 -0.97
N VAL A 107 0.67 -10.60 -1.78
CA VAL A 107 1.25 -9.27 -1.60
C VAL A 107 0.21 -8.18 -1.83
N ARG A 108 -0.71 -8.34 -2.79
CA ARG A 108 -1.84 -7.40 -2.98
C ARG A 108 -2.78 -7.36 -1.77
N ALA A 109 -3.06 -8.51 -1.16
CA ALA A 109 -3.87 -8.56 0.04
C ALA A 109 -3.18 -7.88 1.23
N GLU A 110 -1.87 -8.05 1.36
CA GLU A 110 -1.03 -7.37 2.34
C GLU A 110 -0.99 -5.86 2.11
N ALA A 111 -0.75 -5.42 0.87
CA ALA A 111 -0.72 -4.00 0.50
C ALA A 111 -2.04 -3.30 0.84
N ARG A 112 -3.20 -3.95 0.61
CA ARG A 112 -4.51 -3.42 1.01
C ARG A 112 -4.65 -3.25 2.53
N ARG A 113 -4.17 -4.20 3.32
CA ARG A 113 -4.20 -4.10 4.79
C ARG A 113 -3.28 -2.97 5.29
N LEU A 114 -2.13 -2.80 4.65
CA LEU A 114 -1.21 -1.70 4.96
C LEU A 114 -1.80 -0.36 4.55
N GLU A 115 -2.50 -0.28 3.41
CA GLU A 115 -3.24 0.89 2.97
C GLU A 115 -4.34 1.28 3.98
N GLU A 116 -5.12 0.30 4.45
CA GLU A 116 -6.12 0.52 5.50
C GLU A 116 -5.49 1.05 6.78
N THR A 117 -4.38 0.45 7.24
CA THR A 117 -3.63 0.90 8.41
C THR A 117 -3.12 2.34 8.22
N TYR A 118 -2.53 2.64 7.07
CA TYR A 118 -2.05 3.97 6.71
C TYR A 118 -3.17 5.02 6.74
N ASN A 119 -4.32 4.70 6.14
CA ASN A 119 -5.47 5.61 6.14
C ASN A 119 -6.02 5.83 7.55
N GLN A 120 -6.00 4.81 8.41
CA GLN A 120 -6.42 4.92 9.81
C GLN A 120 -5.46 5.80 10.63
N THR A 121 -4.15 5.60 10.52
CA THR A 121 -3.14 6.41 11.23
C THR A 121 -3.18 7.85 10.76
N ARG A 122 -3.33 8.08 9.45
CA ARG A 122 -3.53 9.42 8.89
C ARG A 122 -4.78 10.11 9.43
N ALA A 123 -5.92 9.41 9.47
CA ALA A 123 -7.15 9.98 10.02
C ALA A 123 -7.02 10.31 11.51
N ALA A 124 -6.33 9.47 12.29
CA ALA A 124 -6.04 9.74 13.70
C ALA A 124 -5.15 10.98 13.87
N LEU A 125 -4.11 11.14 13.05
CA LEU A 125 -3.25 12.31 13.04
C LEU A 125 -4.03 13.59 12.71
N GLU A 126 -4.89 13.55 11.68
CA GLU A 126 -5.77 14.66 11.31
C GLU A 126 -6.71 15.04 12.47
N ALA A 127 -7.29 14.05 13.17
CA ALA A 127 -8.12 14.30 14.34
C ALA A 127 -7.36 14.96 15.50
N LEU A 128 -6.13 14.52 15.79
CA LEU A 128 -5.27 15.14 16.81
C LEU A 128 -4.89 16.58 16.44
N GLN A 129 -4.63 16.85 15.17
CA GLN A 129 -4.36 18.21 14.67
C GLN A 129 -5.56 19.13 14.90
N GLU A 130 -6.77 18.66 14.62
CA GLU A 130 -7.99 19.44 14.85
C GLU A 130 -8.28 19.66 16.34
N GLU A 131 -8.09 18.64 17.20
CA GLU A 131 -8.22 18.81 18.65
C GLU A 131 -7.21 19.83 19.19
N LEU A 132 -5.96 19.79 18.73
CA LEU A 132 -4.94 20.75 19.12
C LEU A 132 -5.34 22.18 18.74
N LYS A 133 -5.79 22.40 17.49
CA LYS A 133 -6.29 23.70 17.04
C LYS A 133 -7.47 24.19 17.89
N ALA A 134 -8.42 23.29 18.19
CA ALA A 134 -9.57 23.62 19.02
C ALA A 134 -9.18 24.02 20.45
N GLN A 135 -8.19 23.32 21.04
CA GLN A 135 -7.66 23.67 22.36
C GLN A 135 -6.93 25.02 22.35
N GLU A 136 -6.11 25.29 21.34
CA GLU A 136 -5.46 26.59 21.18
C GLU A 136 -6.48 27.74 21.05
N GLU A 137 -7.55 27.53 20.31
CA GLU A 137 -8.62 28.52 20.17
C GLU A 137 -9.39 28.74 21.49
N ARG A 138 -9.73 27.66 22.21
CA ARG A 138 -10.35 27.74 23.54
C ARG A 138 -9.47 28.54 24.50
N GLN A 139 -8.16 28.29 24.51
CA GLN A 139 -7.21 29.05 25.33
C GLN A 139 -7.14 30.52 24.94
N ARG A 140 -7.08 30.83 23.64
CA ARG A 140 -7.09 32.22 23.15
C ARG A 140 -8.35 32.97 23.58
N ARG A 141 -9.53 32.36 23.41
CA ARG A 141 -10.81 32.94 23.82
C ARG A 141 -10.88 33.17 25.33
N ARG A 142 -10.38 32.24 26.15
CA ARG A 142 -10.30 32.41 27.62
C ARG A 142 -9.38 33.56 28.02
N ARG A 143 -8.19 33.64 27.43
CA ARG A 143 -7.24 34.75 27.68
C ARG A 143 -7.81 36.09 27.26
N GLN A 144 -8.55 36.14 26.15
CA GLN A 144 -9.22 37.36 25.71
C GLN A 144 -10.30 37.80 26.72
N ARG A 145 -11.18 36.89 27.15
CA ARG A 145 -12.22 37.19 28.15
C ARG A 145 -11.62 37.67 29.48
N ALA A 146 -10.60 36.99 29.98
CA ALA A 146 -9.92 37.41 31.21
C ALA A 146 -9.36 38.84 31.12
N ARG A 147 -8.79 39.22 29.97
CA ARG A 147 -8.32 40.60 29.73
C ARG A 147 -9.48 41.61 29.65
N GLU A 148 -10.59 41.24 29.03
CA GLU A 148 -11.79 42.07 28.95
C GLU A 148 -12.41 42.29 30.34
N ASP A 149 -12.46 41.24 31.17
CA ASP A 149 -12.93 41.30 32.56
C ASP A 149 -12.01 42.20 33.41
N GLU A 150 -10.68 42.02 33.34
CA GLU A 150 -9.70 42.89 34.00
C GLU A 150 -9.85 44.37 33.59
N LEU A 151 -10.05 44.64 32.30
CA LEU A 151 -10.29 46.00 31.79
C LEU A 151 -11.60 46.59 32.34
N ASN A 152 -12.67 45.79 32.38
CA ASN A 152 -13.95 46.22 32.92
C ASN A 152 -13.88 46.51 34.42
N ASP A 153 -13.16 45.69 35.20
CA ASP A 153 -12.93 45.92 36.62
C ASP A 153 -12.16 47.23 36.86
N LEU A 154 -11.09 47.47 36.09
CA LEU A 154 -10.32 48.72 36.15
C LEU A 154 -11.16 49.94 35.80
N LEU A 155 -11.99 49.85 34.75
CA LEU A 155 -12.89 50.94 34.36
C LEU A 155 -13.98 51.19 35.42
N THR A 156 -14.49 50.14 36.04
CA THR A 156 -15.48 50.24 37.13
C THR A 156 -14.86 50.91 38.34
N HIS A 157 -13.66 50.51 38.76
CA HIS A 157 -12.93 51.17 39.84
C HIS A 157 -12.58 52.63 39.51
N ALA A 158 -12.22 52.94 38.27
CA ALA A 158 -11.93 54.31 37.85
C ALA A 158 -13.17 55.21 37.84
N ARG A 159 -14.36 54.67 37.54
CA ARG A 159 -15.64 55.39 37.65
C ARG A 159 -16.01 55.66 39.11
N LEU A 160 -15.92 54.65 39.96
CA LEU A 160 -16.22 54.78 41.39
C LEU A 160 -15.31 55.83 42.09
N ARG A 161 -14.04 55.97 41.67
CA ARG A 161 -13.13 57.01 42.20
C ARG A 161 -13.36 58.43 41.65
N ARG A 162 -14.20 58.61 40.62
CA ARG A 162 -14.54 59.93 40.07
C ARG A 162 -15.83 60.51 40.64
N ASP A 163 -16.65 59.67 41.27
CA ASP A 163 -17.93 60.04 41.85
C ASP A 163 -17.82 60.35 43.38
N ASP A 164 -16.62 60.21 43.96
CA ASP A 164 -16.20 60.71 45.29
C ASP A 164 -15.38 62.01 45.16
#